data_AF-A0A8J6IYA5-F1
#
_entry.id   AF-A0A8J6IYA5-F1
#
_cell.length_a   1.000
_cell.length_b   1.000
_cell.length_c   1.000
_cell.angle_alpha   90.00
_cell.angle_beta   90.00
_cell.angle_gamma   90.00
#
_symmetry.space_group_name_H-M   'P 1'
#
loop_
_entity.id
_entity.type
_entity.pdbx_description
1 polymer ?
#
loop_
_entity_poly.entity_id
_entity_poly.type
_entity_poly.pdbx_seq_one_letter_code
_entity_poly.pdbx_strand_id
1 'polypeptide(L)'
;MNNYRNNLRVICFSDANNSTLMWSHYAKDNSGFAIEYDLNAWECKEHISPVKYIDKREKIPWDFLDDVGQSQLSETIKNYTLYKSKKWDYEREWRLVISRYLTTPDIPKLACFLADYITGVYLGERIEEHFEREILHHYKNTPVRIYRMQHAKNDFSLIPVLIQG
;
A
#
# COMPACT_ATOMS: atom_id res chain seq x y z
N MET A 1 -4.71 -21.10 -18.06
CA MET A 1 -4.77 -19.65 -17.76
C MET A 1 -5.47 -19.28 -16.44
N ASN A 2 -6.48 -20.02 -15.95
CA ASN A 2 -7.21 -19.62 -14.72
C ASN A 2 -6.44 -19.76 -13.38
N ASN A 3 -5.30 -20.46 -13.32
CA ASN A 3 -4.65 -20.76 -12.03
C ASN A 3 -3.64 -19.72 -11.52
N TYR A 4 -3.04 -18.88 -12.38
CA TYR A 4 -1.99 -17.95 -11.93
C TYR A 4 -2.56 -16.68 -11.28
N ARG A 5 -3.57 -16.06 -11.90
CA ARG A 5 -4.23 -14.85 -11.34
C ARG A 5 -4.92 -15.13 -10.02
N ASN A 6 -5.52 -16.31 -9.87
CA ASN A 6 -6.23 -16.69 -8.64
C ASN A 6 -5.30 -16.86 -7.43
N ASN A 7 -3.98 -17.00 -7.66
CA ASN A 7 -2.96 -17.21 -6.65
C ASN A 7 -1.97 -16.04 -6.51
N LEU A 8 -2.25 -14.89 -7.12
CA LEU A 8 -1.50 -13.65 -6.93
C LEU A 8 -2.32 -12.70 -6.07
N ARG A 9 -1.72 -12.16 -5.01
CA ARG A 9 -2.26 -11.06 -4.22
C ARG A 9 -1.19 -9.98 -4.11
N VAL A 10 -1.63 -8.74 -4.11
CA VAL A 10 -0.75 -7.58 -3.98
C VAL A 10 -1.33 -6.68 -2.90
N ILE A 11 -0.51 -6.33 -1.93
CA ILE A 11 -0.80 -5.26 -0.97
C ILE A 11 0.07 -4.08 -1.36
N CYS A 12 -0.53 -2.89 -1.45
CA CYS A 12 0.13 -1.67 -1.87
C CYS A 12 0.20 -0.70 -0.69
N PHE A 13 1.37 -0.08 -0.51
CA PHE A 13 1.65 0.93 0.49
C PHE A 13 2.23 2.17 -0.20
N SER A 14 2.28 3.29 0.51
CA SER A 14 2.99 4.50 0.09
C SER A 14 3.82 4.99 1.26
N ASP A 15 5.01 5.52 0.98
CA ASP A 15 5.85 6.22 1.97
C ASP A 15 5.59 7.74 1.98
N ALA A 16 4.49 8.19 1.34
CA ALA A 16 4.00 9.54 1.34
C ALA A 16 2.52 9.59 1.71
N ASN A 17 2.11 10.65 2.41
CA ASN A 17 0.69 10.91 2.72
C ASN A 17 0.29 12.37 2.44
N ASN A 18 1.18 13.15 1.83
CA ASN A 18 0.98 14.58 1.59
C ASN A 18 0.49 14.91 0.16
N SER A 19 0.28 13.89 -0.69
CA SER A 19 -0.11 14.06 -2.09
C SER A 19 -1.63 14.22 -2.24
N THR A 20 -2.06 15.43 -2.60
CA THR A 20 -3.48 15.75 -2.86
C THR A 20 -4.11 14.86 -3.94
N LEU A 21 -3.32 14.43 -4.94
CA LEU A 21 -3.79 13.48 -5.96
C LEU A 21 -4.12 12.11 -5.36
N MET A 22 -3.29 11.61 -4.42
CA MET A 22 -3.58 10.34 -3.76
C MET A 22 -4.84 10.44 -2.90
N TRP A 23 -5.04 11.54 -2.18
CA TRP A 23 -6.26 11.75 -1.40
C TRP A 23 -7.51 11.89 -2.27
N SER A 24 -7.38 12.41 -3.49
CA SER A 24 -8.47 12.36 -4.48
C SER A 24 -8.80 10.93 -4.88
N HIS A 25 -7.79 10.17 -5.31
CA HIS A 25 -8.00 8.84 -5.88
C HIS A 25 -8.34 7.75 -4.86
N TYR A 26 -7.68 7.73 -3.71
CA TYR A 26 -7.73 6.63 -2.76
C TYR A 26 -8.56 6.92 -1.52
N ALA A 27 -8.82 8.19 -1.20
CA ALA A 27 -9.59 8.59 -0.03
C ALA A 27 -10.94 9.23 -0.41
N LYS A 28 -11.56 8.77 -1.50
CA LYS A 28 -12.88 9.23 -1.99
C LYS A 28 -12.97 10.76 -1.98
N ASP A 29 -12.02 11.40 -2.65
CA ASP A 29 -11.85 12.86 -2.61
C ASP A 29 -11.79 13.41 -1.18
N ASN A 30 -10.74 13.08 -0.44
CA ASN A 30 -10.51 13.60 0.92
C ASN A 30 -11.62 13.30 1.96
N SER A 31 -12.57 12.42 1.69
CA SER A 31 -13.61 12.01 2.66
C SER A 31 -13.32 10.68 3.36
N GLY A 32 -12.27 9.97 2.95
CA GLY A 32 -11.79 8.73 3.54
C GLY A 32 -10.68 8.95 4.56
N PHE A 33 -9.86 7.92 4.77
CA PHE A 33 -8.72 7.94 5.67
C PHE A 33 -7.55 7.10 5.11
N ALA A 34 -6.36 7.29 5.66
CA ALA A 34 -5.18 6.48 5.41
C ALA A 34 -4.68 5.85 6.71
N ILE A 35 -4.10 4.65 6.62
CA ILE A 35 -3.52 3.93 7.76
C ILE A 35 -2.00 3.94 7.60
N GLU A 36 -1.29 4.28 8.66
CA GLU A 36 0.16 4.19 8.75
C GLU A 36 0.58 2.96 9.53
N TYR A 37 1.62 2.32 9.01
CA TYR A 37 2.21 1.13 9.57
C TYR A 37 3.70 1.37 9.84
N ASP A 38 4.18 0.97 11.01
CA ASP A 38 5.62 0.79 11.23
C ASP A 38 6.06 -0.59 10.76
N LEU A 39 6.41 -0.66 9.47
CA LEU A 39 6.86 -1.90 8.84
C LEU A 39 8.31 -2.25 9.20
N ASN A 40 9.08 -1.37 9.86
CA ASN A 40 10.45 -1.72 10.26
C ASN A 40 10.47 -2.79 11.35
N ALA A 41 9.44 -2.80 12.20
CA ALA A 41 9.19 -3.81 13.21
C ALA A 41 8.58 -5.10 12.63
N TRP A 42 8.11 -5.07 11.38
CA TRP A 42 7.45 -6.21 10.77
C TRP A 42 8.44 -7.27 10.30
N GLU A 43 8.22 -8.51 10.73
CA GLU A 43 9.08 -9.65 10.41
C GLU A 43 9.24 -9.91 8.91
N CYS A 44 8.23 -9.56 8.10
CA CYS A 44 8.23 -9.75 6.65
C CYS A 44 8.66 -8.53 5.84
N LYS A 45 9.27 -7.50 6.44
CA LYS A 45 9.66 -6.26 5.74
C LYS A 45 10.50 -6.49 4.47
N GLU A 46 11.35 -7.51 4.46
CA GLU A 46 12.20 -7.89 3.31
C GLU A 46 11.38 -8.33 2.07
N HIS A 47 10.09 -8.66 2.26
CA HIS A 47 9.20 -9.04 1.17
C HIS A 47 8.47 -7.86 0.54
N ILE A 48 8.57 -6.66 1.11
CA ILE A 48 8.07 -5.44 0.50
C ILE A 48 9.13 -4.92 -0.47
N SER A 49 8.72 -4.53 -1.66
CA SER A 49 9.63 -3.99 -2.67
C SER A 49 9.08 -2.68 -3.25
N PRO A 50 9.95 -1.71 -3.55
CA PRO A 50 9.52 -0.46 -4.18
C PRO A 50 9.02 -0.75 -5.60
N VAL A 51 7.99 -0.02 -6.00
CA VAL A 51 7.48 -0.05 -7.37
C VAL A 51 8.51 0.55 -8.32
N LYS A 52 8.70 -0.13 -9.46
CA LYS A 52 9.56 0.31 -10.56
C LYS A 52 8.71 1.09 -11.57
N TYR A 53 8.89 2.41 -11.59
CA TYR A 53 8.15 3.31 -12.47
C TYR A 53 8.80 3.37 -13.86
N ILE A 54 8.07 2.93 -14.88
CA ILE A 54 8.57 2.80 -16.27
C ILE A 54 7.61 3.44 -17.27
N ASP A 55 8.14 3.94 -18.39
CA ASP A 55 7.34 4.52 -19.48
C ASP A 55 6.82 3.47 -20.46
N LYS A 56 7.57 2.39 -20.67
CA LYS A 56 7.24 1.31 -21.61
C LYS A 56 7.27 -0.03 -20.88
N ARG A 57 6.17 -0.79 -20.96
CA ARG A 57 6.13 -2.17 -20.46
C ARG A 57 6.84 -3.07 -21.44
N GLU A 58 7.77 -3.88 -20.95
CA GLU A 58 8.31 -4.99 -21.73
C GLU A 58 7.20 -6.02 -21.97
N LYS A 59 7.13 -6.53 -23.19
CA LYS A 59 6.21 -7.63 -23.52
C LYS A 59 6.84 -8.92 -23.02
N ILE A 60 6.14 -9.64 -22.16
CA ILE A 60 6.50 -11.02 -21.84
C ILE A 60 5.96 -11.89 -22.98
N PRO A 61 6.81 -12.68 -23.68
CA PRO A 61 6.35 -13.63 -24.68
C PRO A 61 5.30 -14.57 -24.10
N TRP A 62 4.26 -14.90 -24.86
CA TRP A 62 3.12 -15.67 -24.36
C TRP A 62 3.51 -17.12 -23.98
N ASP A 63 4.51 -17.66 -24.67
CA ASP A 63 5.17 -18.95 -24.48
C ASP A 63 6.17 -18.96 -23.31
N PHE A 64 6.46 -17.81 -22.71
CA PHE A 64 7.33 -17.71 -21.53
C PHE A 64 6.76 -18.41 -20.30
N LEU A 65 5.52 -18.90 -20.29
CA LEU A 65 4.99 -19.62 -19.12
C LEU A 65 5.16 -21.14 -19.22
N ASP A 66 5.42 -21.66 -20.42
CA ASP A 66 5.39 -23.10 -20.69
C ASP A 66 6.79 -23.75 -20.63
N ASP A 67 7.88 -22.96 -20.66
CA ASP A 67 9.25 -23.48 -20.85
C ASP A 67 10.31 -22.95 -19.85
N VAL A 68 9.91 -22.33 -18.74
CA VAL A 68 10.85 -21.81 -17.72
C VAL A 68 10.76 -22.55 -16.39
N GLY A 69 11.93 -22.76 -15.78
CA GLY A 69 12.03 -23.24 -14.41
C GLY A 69 11.33 -22.32 -13.41
N GLN A 70 10.85 -22.89 -12.30
CA GLN A 70 10.03 -22.19 -11.30
C GLN A 70 10.66 -20.89 -10.75
N SER A 71 12.00 -20.82 -10.66
CA SER A 71 12.72 -19.63 -10.18
C SER A 71 12.69 -18.46 -11.17
N GLN A 72 12.79 -18.73 -12.47
CA GLN A 72 12.78 -17.69 -13.51
C GLN A 72 11.36 -17.18 -13.76
N LEU A 73 10.37 -18.07 -13.61
CA LEU A 73 8.96 -17.72 -13.58
C LEU A 73 8.63 -16.79 -12.39
N SER A 74 9.15 -17.09 -11.19
CA SER A 74 8.87 -16.30 -10.00
C SER A 74 9.43 -14.88 -10.11
N GLU A 75 10.70 -14.72 -10.51
CA GLU A 75 11.31 -13.41 -10.72
C GLU A 75 10.57 -12.56 -11.76
N THR A 76 10.14 -13.18 -12.85
CA THR A 76 9.37 -12.50 -13.90
C THR A 76 8.02 -12.01 -13.39
N ILE A 77 7.29 -12.86 -12.65
CA ILE A 77 6.02 -12.48 -12.02
C ILE A 77 6.25 -11.33 -11.04
N LYS A 78 7.31 -11.40 -10.21
CA LYS A 78 7.64 -10.33 -9.26
C LYS A 78 7.92 -9.02 -9.98
N ASN A 79 8.81 -9.00 -10.97
CA ASN A 79 9.16 -7.79 -11.72
C ASN A 79 7.95 -7.17 -12.41
N TYR A 80 7.13 -7.98 -13.09
CA TYR A 80 5.93 -7.48 -13.76
C TYR A 80 4.92 -6.89 -12.77
N THR A 81 4.77 -7.51 -11.60
CA THR A 81 3.89 -7.02 -10.53
C THR A 81 4.43 -5.77 -9.85
N LEU A 82 5.72 -5.46 -9.99
CA LEU A 82 6.34 -4.24 -9.47
C LEU A 82 6.38 -3.10 -10.49
N TYR A 83 6.04 -3.33 -11.76
CA TYR A 83 6.01 -2.26 -12.75
C TYR A 83 4.75 -1.39 -12.63
N LYS A 84 4.93 -0.07 -12.72
CA LYS A 84 3.84 0.91 -12.83
C LYS A 84 4.24 2.01 -13.82
N SER A 85 3.23 2.67 -14.40
CA SER A 85 3.47 3.81 -15.28
C SER A 85 4.15 4.94 -14.53
N LYS A 86 5.18 5.54 -15.14
CA LYS A 86 5.90 6.70 -14.58
C LYS A 86 5.01 7.89 -14.24
N LYS A 87 3.83 8.02 -14.86
CA LYS A 87 2.83 9.05 -14.53
C LYS A 87 2.30 8.98 -13.09
N TRP A 88 2.53 7.87 -12.39
CA TRP A 88 2.09 7.63 -11.02
C TRP A 88 3.26 7.59 -10.02
N ASP A 89 4.44 8.09 -10.40
CA ASP A 89 5.63 8.11 -9.55
C ASP A 89 5.44 8.90 -8.25
N TYR A 90 4.56 9.90 -8.26
CA TYR A 90 4.15 10.67 -7.08
C TYR A 90 3.54 9.81 -5.96
N GLU A 91 3.05 8.60 -6.26
CA GLU A 91 2.53 7.72 -5.23
C GLU A 91 3.62 7.12 -4.34
N ARG A 92 4.86 7.06 -4.84
CA ARG A 92 6.00 6.44 -4.14
C ARG A 92 5.63 5.08 -3.53
N GLU A 93 5.05 4.24 -4.38
CA GLU A 93 4.36 3.00 -4.00
C GLU A 93 5.36 1.90 -3.66
N TRP A 94 5.01 1.13 -2.63
CA TRP A 94 5.68 -0.10 -2.22
C TRP A 94 4.68 -1.25 -2.28
N ARG A 95 5.13 -2.45 -2.67
CA ARG A 95 4.25 -3.62 -2.83
C ARG A 95 4.79 -4.83 -2.07
N LEU A 96 3.88 -5.50 -1.36
CA LEU A 96 4.03 -6.88 -0.96
C LEU A 96 3.33 -7.77 -2.00
N VAL A 97 4.10 -8.63 -2.67
CA VAL A 97 3.57 -9.55 -3.67
C VAL A 97 3.50 -10.96 -3.09
N ILE A 98 2.29 -11.45 -2.86
CA ILE A 98 2.04 -12.78 -2.30
C ILE A 98 1.63 -13.71 -3.43
N SER A 99 2.38 -14.79 -3.61
CA SER A 99 2.03 -15.83 -4.57
C SER A 99 2.63 -17.17 -4.19
N ARG A 100 1.96 -18.27 -4.54
CA ARG A 100 2.47 -19.63 -4.31
C ARG A 100 3.86 -19.88 -4.93
N TYR A 101 4.25 -19.07 -5.92
CA TYR A 101 5.56 -19.13 -6.58
C TYR A 101 6.62 -18.21 -5.97
N LEU A 102 6.22 -17.29 -5.09
CA LEU A 102 7.06 -16.22 -4.54
C LEU A 102 7.20 -16.27 -3.03
N THR A 103 6.23 -16.85 -2.34
CA THR A 103 6.08 -16.76 -0.90
C THR A 103 5.93 -18.13 -0.27
N THR A 104 6.52 -18.31 0.91
CA THR A 104 6.26 -19.47 1.76
C THR A 104 4.81 -19.46 2.25
N PRO A 105 4.26 -20.62 2.69
CA PRO A 105 2.89 -20.71 3.20
C PRO A 105 2.57 -19.77 4.37
N ASP A 106 3.58 -19.24 5.05
CA ASP A 106 3.42 -18.42 6.26
C ASP A 106 3.23 -16.93 5.96
N ILE A 107 3.74 -16.41 4.84
CA ILE A 107 3.60 -14.98 4.48
C ILE A 107 2.12 -14.54 4.37
N PRO A 108 1.18 -15.32 3.77
CA PRO A 108 -0.24 -14.99 3.81
C PRO A 108 -0.80 -14.85 5.23
N LYS A 109 -0.31 -15.65 6.20
CA LYS A 109 -0.71 -15.52 7.61
C LYS A 109 -0.10 -14.26 8.22
N LEU A 110 1.15 -13.93 7.90
CA LEU A 110 1.82 -12.73 8.41
C LEU A 110 1.22 -11.41 7.88
N ALA A 111 0.73 -11.41 6.64
CA ALA A 111 -0.02 -10.28 6.10
C ALA A 111 -1.33 -10.01 6.88
N CYS A 112 -1.91 -11.02 7.53
CA CYS A 112 -3.09 -10.85 8.38
C CYS A 112 -2.79 -10.12 9.70
N PHE A 113 -1.51 -10.04 10.12
CA PHE A 113 -1.11 -9.36 11.36
C PHE A 113 -0.65 -7.92 11.16
N LEU A 114 -0.87 -7.32 9.98
CA LEU A 114 -0.54 -5.91 9.74
C LEU A 114 -1.22 -4.95 10.72
N ALA A 115 -2.36 -5.35 11.30
CA ALA A 115 -3.06 -4.57 12.32
C ALA A 115 -2.20 -4.27 13.55
N ASP A 116 -1.30 -5.17 13.93
CA ASP A 116 -0.41 -5.02 15.10
C ASP A 116 0.67 -3.95 14.89
N TYR A 117 0.87 -3.54 13.62
CA TYR A 117 1.88 -2.56 13.22
C TYR A 117 1.29 -1.19 12.92
N ILE A 118 -0.02 -0.98 13.15
CA ILE A 118 -0.66 0.32 12.92
C ILE A 118 -0.15 1.31 13.98
N THR A 119 0.47 2.39 13.53
CA THR A 119 0.95 3.48 14.40
C THR A 119 0.16 4.76 14.25
N GLY A 120 -0.55 4.92 13.13
CA GLY A 120 -1.34 6.12 12.90
C GLY A 120 -2.51 5.94 11.94
N VAL A 121 -3.50 6.81 12.09
CA VAL A 121 -4.61 6.96 11.16
C VAL A 121 -4.72 8.43 10.78
N TYR A 122 -4.78 8.70 9.49
CA TYR A 122 -4.91 10.03 8.91
C TYR A 122 -6.32 10.17 8.35
N LEU A 123 -7.11 11.08 8.92
CA LEU A 123 -8.45 11.37 8.48
C LEU A 123 -8.43 12.44 7.38
N GLY A 124 -9.18 12.22 6.32
CA GLY A 124 -9.36 13.22 5.27
C GLY A 124 -10.07 14.46 5.80
N GLU A 125 -9.81 15.60 5.17
CA GLU A 125 -10.38 16.90 5.57
C GLU A 125 -11.91 16.91 5.57
N ARG A 126 -12.51 16.09 4.69
CA ARG A 126 -13.96 16.00 4.45
C ARG A 126 -14.59 14.73 5.02
N ILE A 127 -13.90 14.04 5.94
CA ILE A 127 -14.45 12.86 6.58
C ILE A 127 -15.77 13.20 7.28
N GLU A 128 -16.75 12.31 7.17
CA GLU A 128 -18.03 12.50 7.85
C GLU A 128 -17.86 12.29 9.36
N GLU A 129 -18.54 13.11 10.15
CA GLU A 129 -18.41 13.13 11.61
C GLU A 129 -18.67 11.75 12.25
N HIS A 130 -19.58 10.96 11.68
CA HIS A 130 -19.89 9.63 12.22
C HIS A 130 -18.70 8.67 12.08
N PHE A 131 -18.03 8.63 10.92
CA PHE A 131 -16.83 7.81 10.71
C PHE A 131 -15.66 8.30 11.58
N GLU A 132 -15.47 9.61 11.69
CA GLU A 132 -14.47 10.17 12.59
C GLU A 132 -14.68 9.72 14.03
N ARG A 133 -15.91 9.82 14.54
CA ARG A 133 -16.24 9.38 15.91
C ARG A 133 -15.99 7.88 16.09
N GLU A 134 -16.34 7.05 15.11
CA GLU A 134 -16.08 5.60 15.16
C GLU A 134 -14.58 5.30 15.23
N ILE A 135 -13.76 5.97 14.42
CA ILE A 135 -12.31 5.76 14.39
C ILE A 135 -11.66 6.26 15.70
N LEU A 136 -12.02 7.46 16.16
CA LEU A 136 -11.55 8.00 17.44
C LEU A 136 -11.89 7.07 18.60
N HIS A 137 -13.13 6.55 18.63
CA HIS A 137 -13.58 5.61 19.64
C HIS A 137 -12.84 4.28 19.58
N HIS A 138 -12.64 3.72 18.38
CA HIS A 138 -11.96 2.44 18.17
C HIS A 138 -10.54 2.45 18.72
N TYR A 139 -9.78 3.53 18.49
CA TYR A 139 -8.40 3.66 18.94
C TYR A 139 -8.25 4.42 20.27
N LYS A 140 -9.35 4.62 21.01
CA LYS A 140 -9.32 5.29 22.31
C LYS A 140 -8.46 4.49 23.29
N ASN A 141 -7.55 5.17 23.98
CA ASN A 141 -6.59 4.57 24.92
C ASN A 141 -5.61 3.55 24.28
N THR A 142 -5.35 3.69 22.98
CA THR A 142 -4.30 2.93 22.27
C THR A 142 -3.14 3.87 21.95
N PRO A 143 -1.93 3.36 21.66
CA PRO A 143 -0.82 4.20 21.22
C PRO A 143 -0.96 4.73 19.79
N VAL A 144 -2.02 4.34 19.06
CA VAL A 144 -2.26 4.78 17.68
C VAL A 144 -2.61 6.27 17.65
N ARG A 145 -1.84 7.03 16.88
CA ARG A 145 -2.05 8.47 16.72
C ARG A 145 -3.04 8.75 15.61
N ILE A 146 -4.02 9.61 15.88
CA ILE A 146 -5.00 10.03 14.88
C ILE A 146 -4.72 11.47 14.49
N TYR A 147 -4.63 11.71 13.18
CA TYR A 147 -4.39 13.01 12.58
C TYR A 147 -5.56 13.40 11.69
N ARG A 148 -5.80 14.70 11.55
CA ARG A 148 -6.62 15.27 10.47
C ARG A 148 -5.73 15.90 9.42
N MET A 149 -5.93 15.55 8.16
CA MET A 149 -5.24 16.21 7.05
C MET A 149 -5.83 17.57 6.77
N GLN A 150 -4.96 18.54 6.46
CA GLN A 150 -5.32 19.89 6.09
C GLN A 150 -4.42 20.38 4.95
N HIS A 151 -4.92 21.27 4.11
CA HIS A 151 -4.09 21.91 3.09
C HIS A 151 -3.00 22.78 3.73
N ALA A 152 -1.77 22.67 3.23
CA ALA A 152 -0.68 23.56 3.60
C ALA A 152 -0.99 25.01 3.16
N LYS A 153 -0.48 25.99 3.89
CA LYS A 153 -0.70 27.41 3.55
C LYS A 153 0.13 27.90 2.36
N ASN A 154 1.28 27.27 2.12
CA ASN A 154 2.32 27.80 1.23
C ASN A 154 2.51 26.95 -0.04
N ASP A 155 1.87 25.79 -0.13
CA ASP A 155 1.92 24.91 -1.30
C ASP A 155 0.64 24.05 -1.41
N PHE A 156 0.60 23.17 -2.42
CA PHE A 156 -0.55 22.31 -2.71
C PHE A 156 -0.53 20.96 -1.99
N SER A 157 0.31 20.79 -0.97
CA SER A 157 0.40 19.55 -0.19
C SER A 157 -0.61 19.51 0.95
N LEU A 158 -0.80 18.31 1.50
CA LEU A 158 -1.54 18.09 2.73
C LEU A 158 -0.59 17.87 3.91
N ILE A 159 -0.90 18.48 5.04
CA ILE A 159 -0.17 18.32 6.30
C ILE A 159 -1.06 17.66 7.36
N PRO A 160 -0.51 16.74 8.17
CA PRO A 160 -1.25 16.12 9.26
C PRO A 160 -1.25 17.00 10.52
N VAL A 161 -2.41 17.12 11.16
CA VAL A 161 -2.59 17.77 12.47
C VAL A 161 -3.05 16.73 13.48
N LEU A 162 -2.28 16.51 14.55
CA LEU A 162 -2.62 15.53 15.59
C LEU A 162 -3.91 15.92 16.32
N ILE A 163 -4.84 14.97 16.45
CA ILE A 163 -6.13 15.17 17.15
C ILE A 163 -6.37 14.14 18.26
N GLN A 164 -5.69 12.99 18.25
CA GLN A 164 -5.67 12.01 19.36
C GLN A 164 -4.33 11.29 19.38
N GLY A 165 -3.76 11.05 20.56
CA GLY A 165 -2.53 10.28 20.75
C GLY A 165 -2.21 10.08 22.22
#